data_AF-A0A661MSG0-F1
#
_entry.id   AF-A0A661MSG0-F1
#
_cell.length_a   1.000
_cell.length_b   1.000
_cell.length_c   1.000
_cell.angle_alpha   90.00
_cell.angle_beta   90.00
_cell.angle_gamma   90.00
#
_symmetry.space_group_name_H-M   'P 1'
#
loop_
_entity.id
_entity.type
_entity.pdbx_description
1 polymer ?
#
loop_
_entity_poly.entity_id
_entity_poly.type
_entity_poly.pdbx_seq_one_letter_code
_entity_poly.pdbx_strand_id
1 'polypeptide(L)'
;MSFLTGKARVFGLVVSALLVLSCASSQTPGVEEPKVRADAQAFVDPLPSWNDTETKAQLLDFVRAVSDPDDPAFVEPEARVATFDNDGTLWVEQPVYAEMAFALHRVRDLAQVHPEWKTQEPFKAVIEDDKEALIAAGSHGLIEIVVASHTGMSATLFETIATEWVRDARHPKFERPYTELVYQPQLELLRHLEANG
;
A
#
# COMPACT_ATOMS: atom_id res chain seq x y z
N MET A 1 -3.56 77.51 -25.40
CA MET A 1 -4.37 78.73 -25.60
C MET A 1 -5.78 78.30 -25.88
N SER A 2 -6.67 78.58 -24.93
CA SER A 2 -8.12 78.39 -25.04
C SER A 2 -8.71 79.56 -25.85
N PHE A 3 -9.84 79.30 -26.53
CA PHE A 3 -11.07 80.11 -26.58
C PHE A 3 -11.70 80.39 -27.96
N LEU A 4 -13.02 80.13 -27.98
CA LEU A 4 -14.14 80.81 -28.70
C LEU A 4 -14.31 80.40 -30.19
N THR A 5 -15.50 80.21 -30.77
CA THR A 5 -16.88 80.64 -30.43
C THR A 5 -17.87 80.00 -31.43
N GLY A 6 -19.17 79.96 -31.11
CA GLY A 6 -20.23 79.92 -32.13
C GLY A 6 -21.53 79.19 -31.75
N LYS A 7 -22.55 79.93 -31.31
CA LYS A 7 -23.92 79.49 -30.94
C LYS A 7 -24.90 79.62 -32.12
N ALA A 8 -26.01 78.86 -32.11
CA ALA A 8 -27.44 79.30 -32.17
C ALA A 8 -28.36 78.25 -32.85
N ARG A 9 -29.31 77.63 -32.13
CA ARG A 9 -30.76 77.94 -31.94
C ARG A 9 -31.69 77.37 -33.04
N VAL A 10 -32.45 76.30 -32.74
CA VAL A 10 -33.88 76.20 -32.32
C VAL A 10 -34.84 76.03 -33.51
N PHE A 11 -35.63 74.93 -33.54
CA PHE A 11 -37.11 74.87 -33.55
C PHE A 11 -37.59 73.50 -34.05
N GLY A 12 -38.59 72.90 -33.39
CA GLY A 12 -39.30 71.73 -33.94
C GLY A 12 -39.94 70.82 -32.90
N LEU A 13 -40.91 71.35 -32.16
CA LEU A 13 -41.77 70.60 -31.24
C LEU A 13 -42.87 69.91 -32.08
N VAL A 14 -42.93 68.58 -32.08
CA VAL A 14 -44.14 67.84 -32.49
C VAL A 14 -44.48 66.85 -31.39
N VAL A 15 -45.49 67.23 -30.60
CA VAL A 15 -46.22 66.37 -29.69
C VAL A 15 -47.25 65.61 -30.51
N SER A 16 -47.20 64.29 -30.51
CA SER A 16 -48.35 63.44 -30.83
C SER A 16 -48.41 62.32 -29.81
N ALA A 17 -49.38 62.46 -28.90
CA ALA A 17 -49.76 61.44 -27.94
C ALA A 17 -50.75 60.48 -28.61
N LEU A 18 -50.48 59.18 -28.52
CA LEU A 18 -51.45 58.11 -28.75
C LEU A 18 -51.21 56.99 -27.73
N LEU A 19 -52.10 56.94 -26.75
CA LEU A 19 -52.48 55.77 -25.94
C LEU A 19 -52.91 54.63 -26.90
N VAL A 20 -52.74 53.32 -26.70
CA VAL A 20 -52.83 52.40 -25.56
C VAL A 20 -52.16 51.08 -26.01
N LEU A 21 -51.39 50.39 -25.15
CA LEU A 21 -51.59 48.96 -24.81
C LEU A 21 -50.56 48.50 -23.79
N SER A 22 -51.09 48.15 -22.62
CA SER A 22 -50.42 47.50 -21.51
C SER A 22 -49.93 46.10 -21.89
N CYS A 23 -48.63 45.87 -21.81
CA CYS A 23 -48.07 44.55 -21.52
C CYS A 23 -47.29 44.66 -20.21
N ALA A 24 -47.96 44.30 -19.11
CA ALA A 24 -47.30 44.04 -17.85
C ALA A 24 -46.39 42.82 -18.05
N SER A 25 -45.07 43.01 -18.03
CA SER A 25 -44.12 41.91 -17.86
C SER A 25 -44.19 41.45 -16.42
N SER A 26 -44.86 40.33 -16.18
CA SER A 26 -44.73 39.59 -14.93
C SER A 26 -43.31 39.03 -14.85
N GLN A 27 -42.42 39.74 -14.15
CA GLN A 27 -41.19 39.14 -13.64
C GLN A 27 -41.59 38.26 -12.45
N THR A 28 -41.67 36.95 -12.68
CA THR A 28 -41.56 35.97 -11.61
C THR A 28 -40.14 36.07 -11.02
N PRO A 29 -39.97 36.09 -9.69
CA PRO A 29 -38.64 35.94 -9.09
C PRO A 29 -38.12 34.58 -9.53
N GLY A 30 -37.02 34.57 -10.28
CA GLY A 30 -36.32 33.34 -10.60
C GLY A 30 -35.90 32.67 -9.31
N VAL A 31 -36.44 31.47 -9.06
CA VAL A 31 -35.82 30.53 -8.12
C VAL A 31 -34.47 30.19 -8.76
N GLU A 32 -33.39 30.68 -8.16
CA GLU A 32 -32.03 30.32 -8.52
C GLU A 32 -31.91 28.81 -8.30
N GLU A 33 -31.83 28.04 -9.39
CA GLU A 33 -31.57 26.60 -9.30
C GLU A 33 -30.28 26.40 -8.50
N PRO A 34 -30.24 25.47 -7.53
CA PRO A 34 -29.03 25.21 -6.80
C PRO A 34 -27.99 24.71 -7.80
N LYS A 35 -26.95 25.51 -8.03
CA LYS A 35 -25.71 25.04 -8.66
C LYS A 35 -25.25 23.85 -7.82
N VAL A 36 -25.48 22.64 -8.34
CA VAL A 36 -24.85 21.43 -7.84
C VAL A 36 -23.35 21.74 -7.85
N ARG A 37 -22.78 21.95 -6.66
CA ARG A 37 -21.33 21.97 -6.52
C ARG A 37 -20.91 20.59 -7.02
N ALA A 38 -20.10 20.57 -8.08
CA ALA A 38 -19.40 19.34 -8.44
C ALA A 38 -18.73 18.87 -7.16
N ASP A 39 -19.17 17.72 -6.65
CA ASP A 39 -18.49 17.06 -5.56
C ASP A 39 -17.06 16.89 -6.02
N ALA A 40 -16.14 17.61 -5.36
CA ALA A 40 -14.72 17.36 -5.55
C ALA A 40 -14.52 15.91 -5.17
N GLN A 41 -14.28 15.06 -6.16
CA GLN A 41 -13.96 13.66 -5.96
C GLN A 41 -12.78 13.64 -5.00
N ALA A 42 -13.02 13.21 -3.76
CA ALA A 42 -12.00 13.21 -2.73
C ALA A 42 -10.81 12.41 -3.27
N PHE A 43 -9.64 13.05 -3.36
CA PHE A 43 -8.40 12.36 -3.69
C PHE A 43 -8.19 11.31 -2.59
N VAL A 44 -8.41 10.05 -2.94
CA VAL A 44 -8.13 8.93 -2.05
C VAL A 44 -6.62 8.78 -2.06
N ASP A 45 -5.97 9.09 -0.94
CA ASP A 45 -4.53 8.84 -0.78
C ASP A 45 -4.27 7.35 -1.03
N PRO A 46 -3.49 6.99 -2.06
CA PRO A 46 -3.22 5.59 -2.35
C PRO A 46 -2.35 4.91 -1.30
N LEU A 47 -1.64 5.67 -0.47
CA LEU A 47 -0.67 5.18 0.53
C LEU A 47 -0.91 5.82 1.92
N PRO A 48 -2.08 5.60 2.53
CA PRO A 48 -2.52 6.33 3.72
C PRO A 48 -1.71 6.03 4.99
N SER A 49 -1.03 4.89 5.08
CA SER A 49 -0.16 4.55 6.20
C SER A 49 1.29 5.01 6.00
N TRP A 50 1.61 5.62 4.87
CA TRP A 50 2.91 6.23 4.62
C TRP A 50 2.90 7.69 5.09
N ASN A 51 3.91 8.05 5.89
CA ASN A 51 4.13 9.44 6.27
C ASN A 51 4.42 10.30 5.03
N ASP A 52 3.94 11.54 5.04
CA ASP A 52 4.19 12.54 4.00
C ASP A 52 5.67 12.98 4.02
N THR A 53 6.48 12.18 3.35
CA THR A 53 7.93 12.27 3.27
C THR A 53 8.36 12.29 1.82
N GLU A 54 9.61 12.70 1.56
CA GLU A 54 10.19 12.67 0.22
C GLU A 54 10.12 11.26 -0.40
N THR A 55 10.30 10.20 0.39
CA THR A 55 10.19 8.81 -0.08
C THR A 55 8.80 8.48 -0.62
N LYS A 56 7.73 8.86 0.09
CA LYS A 56 6.35 8.65 -0.40
C LYS A 56 6.12 9.42 -1.70
N ALA A 57 6.57 10.67 -1.78
CA ALA A 57 6.44 11.50 -2.97
C ALA A 57 7.18 10.90 -4.18
N GLN A 58 8.45 10.53 -4.02
CA GLN A 58 9.26 9.91 -5.07
C GLN A 58 8.64 8.61 -5.59
N LEU A 59 8.05 7.81 -4.70
CA LEU A 59 7.38 6.58 -5.08
C LEU A 59 6.13 6.86 -5.93
N LEU A 60 5.27 7.77 -5.49
CA LEU A 60 4.06 8.15 -6.24
C LEU A 60 4.41 8.77 -7.59
N ASP A 61 5.43 9.63 -7.63
CA ASP A 61 5.90 10.25 -8.86
C ASP A 61 6.50 9.23 -9.82
N PHE A 62 7.25 8.26 -9.32
CA PHE A 62 7.78 7.15 -10.12
C PHE A 62 6.64 6.34 -10.75
N VAL A 63 5.68 5.89 -9.93
CA VAL A 63 4.53 5.11 -10.42
C VAL A 63 3.73 5.90 -11.46
N ARG A 64 3.46 7.19 -11.20
CA ARG A 64 2.80 8.09 -12.17
C ARG A 64 3.58 8.14 -13.49
N ALA A 65 4.89 8.41 -13.44
CA ALA A 65 5.71 8.60 -14.64
C ALA A 65 5.81 7.33 -15.49
N VAL A 66 5.91 6.15 -14.89
CA VAL A 66 5.99 4.89 -15.65
C VAL A 66 4.62 4.38 -16.12
N SER A 67 3.51 4.91 -15.58
CA SER A 67 2.14 4.48 -15.91
C SER A 67 1.38 5.44 -16.84
N ASP A 68 1.85 6.68 -17.00
CA ASP A 68 1.27 7.70 -17.88
C ASP A 68 1.78 7.55 -19.33
N PRO A 69 0.92 7.20 -20.31
CA PRO A 69 1.33 7.01 -21.71
C PRO A 69 1.92 8.26 -22.38
N ASP A 70 1.67 9.44 -21.83
CA ASP A 70 2.18 10.71 -22.35
C ASP A 70 3.52 11.11 -21.69
N ASP A 71 3.96 10.41 -20.64
CA ASP A 71 5.22 10.68 -19.95
C ASP A 71 6.39 9.96 -20.67
N PRO A 72 7.55 10.62 -20.87
CA PRO A 72 8.71 10.00 -21.51
C PRO A 72 9.28 8.78 -20.74
N ALA A 73 8.93 8.61 -19.47
CA ALA A 73 9.32 7.46 -18.67
C ALA A 73 8.33 6.27 -18.76
N PHE A 74 7.28 6.38 -19.59
CA PHE A 74 6.27 5.33 -19.75
C PHE A 74 6.89 3.95 -20.02
N VAL A 75 6.38 2.95 -19.30
CA VAL A 75 6.73 1.54 -19.47
C VAL A 75 5.45 0.80 -19.84
N GLU A 76 5.48 -0.09 -20.83
CA GLU A 76 4.31 -0.95 -21.14
C GLU A 76 3.93 -1.80 -19.91
N PRO A 77 2.64 -2.02 -19.60
CA PRO A 77 2.21 -2.76 -18.42
C PRO A 77 2.90 -4.11 -18.24
N GLU A 78 3.13 -4.87 -19.32
CA GLU A 78 3.76 -6.19 -19.24
C GLU A 78 5.25 -6.14 -18.82
N ALA A 79 5.86 -4.95 -18.87
CA ALA A 79 7.24 -4.72 -18.47
C ALA A 79 7.38 -4.08 -17.08
N ARG A 80 6.28 -3.75 -16.39
CA ARG A 80 6.31 -3.17 -15.04
C ARG A 80 6.43 -4.27 -14.00
N VAL A 81 7.67 -4.69 -13.75
CA VAL A 81 7.97 -5.73 -12.76
C VAL A 81 8.58 -5.09 -11.52
N ALA A 82 7.90 -5.23 -10.39
CA ALA A 82 8.41 -4.89 -9.07
C ALA A 82 8.75 -6.16 -8.28
N THR A 83 9.87 -6.17 -7.57
CA THR A 83 10.32 -7.29 -6.74
C THR A 83 10.44 -6.84 -5.29
N PHE A 84 9.92 -7.66 -4.38
CA PHE A 84 9.97 -7.44 -2.94
C PHE A 84 10.66 -8.61 -2.28
N ASP A 85 11.57 -8.31 -1.36
CA ASP A 85 11.95 -9.28 -0.33
C ASP A 85 10.77 -9.49 0.64
N ASN A 86 10.77 -10.55 1.44
CA ASN A 86 9.69 -10.87 2.38
C ASN A 86 10.07 -10.56 3.83
N ASP A 87 11.09 -11.24 4.36
CA ASP A 87 11.57 -11.06 5.74
C ASP A 87 12.15 -9.65 5.93
N GLY A 88 11.68 -8.93 6.96
CA GLY A 88 12.12 -7.56 7.22
C GLY A 88 11.59 -6.51 6.24
N THR A 89 11.01 -6.93 5.10
CA THR A 89 10.49 -6.05 4.04
C THR A 89 8.97 -6.04 3.96
N LEU A 90 8.29 -7.19 3.96
CA LEU A 90 6.82 -7.30 3.95
C LEU A 90 6.25 -7.68 5.32
N TRP A 91 7.02 -8.41 6.13
CA TRP A 91 6.66 -8.79 7.50
C TRP A 91 7.86 -8.77 8.45
N VAL A 92 7.62 -8.95 9.74
CA VAL A 92 8.66 -8.93 10.78
C VAL A 92 9.62 -10.12 10.69
N GLU A 93 10.92 -9.86 10.89
CA GLU A 93 12.00 -10.88 10.88
C GLU A 93 12.69 -11.06 12.25
N GLN A 94 12.36 -10.22 13.23
CA GLN A 94 13.02 -10.23 14.55
C GLN A 94 12.12 -10.91 15.58
N PRO A 95 12.64 -11.80 16.45
CA PRO A 95 14.07 -12.02 16.71
C PRO A 95 14.76 -13.01 15.76
N VAL A 96 13.99 -13.78 15.00
CA VAL A 96 14.46 -14.74 13.99
C VAL A 96 13.46 -14.80 12.85
N TYR A 97 13.92 -15.16 11.65
CA TYR A 97 13.07 -15.40 10.49
C TYR A 97 11.97 -16.41 10.80
N ALA A 98 10.77 -16.22 10.21
CA ALA A 98 9.66 -17.13 10.42
C ALA A 98 9.99 -18.57 9.97
N GLU A 99 10.73 -18.73 8.88
CA GLU A 99 11.21 -20.04 8.41
C GLU A 99 12.16 -20.70 9.42
N MET A 100 13.02 -19.93 10.08
CA MET A 100 13.88 -20.46 11.15
C MET A 100 13.04 -20.85 12.37
N ALA A 101 12.07 -20.03 12.79
CA ALA A 101 11.14 -20.40 13.86
C ALA A 101 10.38 -21.70 13.53
N PHE A 102 9.95 -21.86 12.27
CA PHE A 102 9.37 -23.09 11.76
C PHE A 102 10.33 -24.27 11.90
N ALA A 103 11.56 -24.15 11.42
CA ALA A 103 12.57 -25.20 11.50
C ALA A 103 12.84 -25.64 12.95
N LEU A 104 12.94 -24.69 13.89
CA LEU A 104 13.12 -24.98 15.30
C LEU A 104 11.92 -25.75 15.90
N HIS A 105 10.69 -25.38 15.56
CA HIS A 105 9.49 -26.09 16.02
C HIS A 105 9.44 -27.51 15.43
N ARG A 106 9.76 -27.64 14.13
CA ARG A 106 9.81 -28.93 13.45
C ARG A 106 10.85 -29.87 14.06
N VAL A 107 12.02 -29.38 14.45
CA VAL A 107 13.02 -30.18 15.16
C VAL A 107 12.44 -30.75 16.47
N ARG A 108 11.70 -29.93 17.23
CA ARG A 108 11.05 -30.39 18.48
C ARG A 108 9.98 -31.45 18.24
N ASP A 109 9.18 -31.31 17.19
CA ASP A 109 8.18 -32.31 16.81
C ASP A 109 8.84 -33.63 16.39
N LEU A 110 9.87 -33.53 15.55
CA LEU A 110 10.60 -34.67 14.98
C LEU A 110 11.51 -35.37 16.01
N ALA A 111 11.89 -34.72 17.11
CA ALA A 111 12.67 -35.33 18.19
C ALA A 111 12.00 -36.57 18.82
N GLN A 112 10.69 -36.76 18.63
CA GLN A 112 9.97 -37.97 19.05
C GLN A 112 10.41 -39.21 18.27
N VAL A 113 10.81 -39.04 17.01
CA VAL A 113 11.26 -40.11 16.10
C VAL A 113 12.76 -40.06 15.83
N HIS A 114 13.46 -39.06 16.36
CA HIS A 114 14.92 -38.88 16.31
C HIS A 114 15.53 -38.82 17.74
N PRO A 115 15.62 -39.97 18.46
CA PRO A 115 16.15 -39.99 19.82
C PRO A 115 17.60 -39.51 19.93
N GLU A 116 18.40 -39.65 18.86
CA GLU A 116 19.79 -39.20 18.77
C GLU A 116 19.94 -37.67 18.92
N TRP A 117 18.92 -36.90 18.55
CA TRP A 117 18.93 -35.44 18.65
C TRP A 117 18.97 -34.91 20.08
N LYS A 118 18.66 -35.74 21.08
CA LYS A 118 18.82 -35.36 22.50
C LYS A 118 20.28 -35.17 22.90
N THR A 119 21.22 -35.71 22.13
CA THR A 119 22.66 -35.64 22.40
C THR A 119 23.47 -35.05 21.25
N GLN A 120 22.88 -34.90 20.07
CA GLN A 120 23.55 -34.42 18.87
C GLN A 120 23.29 -32.93 18.65
N GLU A 121 24.36 -32.14 18.55
CA GLU A 121 24.26 -30.75 18.09
C GLU A 121 24.07 -30.68 16.58
N PRO A 122 23.36 -29.66 16.05
CA PRO A 122 22.75 -28.54 16.79
C PRO A 122 21.33 -28.84 17.34
N PHE A 123 20.80 -30.04 17.14
CA PHE A 123 19.42 -30.39 17.50
C PHE A 123 19.17 -30.37 19.01
N LYS A 124 20.17 -30.80 19.80
CA LYS A 124 20.13 -30.73 21.26
C LYS A 124 19.89 -29.30 21.74
N ALA A 125 20.63 -28.31 21.21
CA ALA A 125 20.43 -26.91 21.54
C ALA A 125 19.00 -26.43 21.22
N VAL A 126 18.39 -26.88 20.12
CA VAL A 126 16.98 -26.55 19.79
C VAL A 126 16.00 -27.11 20.82
N ILE A 127 16.21 -28.37 21.24
CA ILE A 127 15.36 -29.08 22.21
C ILE A 127 15.46 -28.44 23.60
N GLU A 128 16.66 -27.99 23.98
CA GLU A 128 16.94 -27.36 25.28
C GLU A 128 16.70 -25.84 25.31
N ASP A 129 16.31 -25.24 24.17
CA ASP A 129 16.17 -23.78 23.98
C ASP A 129 17.47 -22.99 24.27
N ASP A 130 18.63 -23.59 24.00
CA ASP A 130 19.95 -23.00 24.22
C ASP A 130 20.33 -22.04 23.08
N LYS A 131 19.96 -20.78 23.25
CA LYS A 131 20.22 -19.70 22.28
C LYS A 131 21.71 -19.43 22.08
N GLU A 132 22.53 -19.57 23.13
CA GLU A 132 23.98 -19.33 23.03
C GLU A 132 24.63 -20.41 22.18
N ALA A 133 24.25 -21.67 22.38
CA ALA A 133 24.70 -22.78 21.56
C ALA A 133 24.23 -22.66 20.09
N LEU A 134 22.99 -22.22 19.85
CA LEU A 134 22.49 -21.98 18.48
C LEU A 134 23.26 -20.85 17.77
N ILE A 135 23.60 -19.77 18.49
CA ILE A 135 24.44 -18.70 17.93
C ILE A 135 25.85 -19.24 17.64
N ALA A 136 26.42 -20.02 18.55
CA ALA A 136 27.75 -20.61 18.39
C ALA A 136 27.83 -21.63 17.24
N ALA A 137 26.73 -22.31 16.93
CA ALA A 137 26.64 -23.26 15.82
C ALA A 137 26.80 -22.58 14.44
N GLY A 138 26.56 -21.26 14.36
CA GLY A 138 26.77 -20.46 13.16
C GLY A 138 25.93 -20.91 11.97
N SER A 139 26.27 -20.40 10.78
CA SER A 139 25.51 -20.68 9.55
C SER A 139 25.43 -22.17 9.22
N HIS A 140 26.47 -22.94 9.50
CA HIS A 140 26.49 -24.37 9.22
C HIS A 140 25.44 -25.12 10.06
N GLY A 141 25.39 -24.90 11.38
CA GLY A 141 24.39 -25.54 12.23
C GLY A 141 22.96 -25.09 11.90
N LEU A 142 22.76 -23.82 11.57
CA LEU A 142 21.46 -23.34 11.12
C LEU A 142 21.00 -24.04 9.83
N ILE A 143 21.91 -24.27 8.87
CA ILE A 143 21.61 -25.04 7.66
C ILE A 143 21.27 -26.49 7.99
N GLU A 144 21.97 -27.14 8.92
CA GLU A 144 21.65 -28.51 9.34
C GLU A 144 20.24 -28.61 9.94
N ILE A 145 19.86 -27.64 10.78
CA ILE A 145 18.50 -27.54 11.34
C ILE A 145 17.46 -27.46 10.23
N VAL A 146 17.65 -26.54 9.28
CA VAL A 146 16.74 -26.35 8.15
C VAL A 146 16.65 -27.61 7.29
N VAL A 147 17.78 -28.20 6.90
CA VAL A 147 17.77 -29.42 6.06
C VAL A 147 17.07 -30.56 6.77
N ALA A 148 17.36 -30.79 8.05
CA ALA A 148 16.73 -31.88 8.81
C ALA A 148 15.22 -31.67 8.99
N SER A 149 14.75 -30.42 9.14
CA SER A 149 13.34 -30.14 9.34
C SER A 149 12.49 -30.15 8.06
N HIS A 150 13.11 -30.02 6.88
CA HIS A 150 12.43 -29.86 5.59
C HIS A 150 12.50 -31.09 4.67
N THR A 151 13.33 -32.09 4.99
CA THR A 151 13.57 -33.24 4.13
C THR A 151 12.87 -34.52 4.62
N GLY A 152 12.88 -35.58 3.80
CA GLY A 152 12.27 -36.87 4.14
C GLY A 152 10.75 -36.94 3.95
N MET A 153 10.14 -35.93 3.32
CA MET A 153 8.70 -35.87 3.04
C MET A 153 8.40 -35.43 1.61
N SER A 154 7.17 -35.66 1.15
CA SER A 154 6.70 -35.13 -0.14
C SER A 154 6.45 -33.63 -0.06
N ALA A 155 6.47 -32.94 -1.21
CA ALA A 155 6.15 -31.52 -1.28
C ALA A 155 4.75 -31.21 -0.74
N THR A 156 3.74 -32.04 -1.05
CA THR A 156 2.37 -31.87 -0.54
C THR A 156 2.28 -32.02 0.99
N LEU A 157 3.05 -32.96 1.56
CA LEU A 157 3.10 -33.10 3.02
C LEU A 157 3.81 -31.90 3.65
N PHE A 158 4.90 -31.43 3.05
CA PHE A 158 5.58 -30.23 3.51
C PHE A 158 4.67 -28.99 3.47
N GLU A 159 3.96 -28.78 2.37
CA GLU A 159 2.99 -27.69 2.21
C GLU A 159 1.90 -27.73 3.29
N THR A 160 1.37 -28.92 3.59
CA THR A 160 0.38 -29.10 4.65
C THR A 160 0.94 -28.69 6.02
N ILE A 161 2.12 -29.21 6.37
CA ILE A 161 2.78 -28.92 7.65
C ILE A 161 3.09 -27.43 7.78
N ALA A 162 3.65 -26.80 6.74
CA ALA A 162 3.99 -25.38 6.74
C ALA A 162 2.72 -24.50 6.83
N THR A 163 1.65 -24.86 6.13
CA THR A 163 0.37 -24.15 6.17
C THR A 163 -0.28 -24.22 7.55
N GLU A 164 -0.28 -25.40 8.18
CA GLU A 164 -0.79 -25.56 9.54
C GLU A 164 0.05 -24.78 10.54
N TRP A 165 1.37 -24.87 10.44
CA TRP A 165 2.27 -24.13 11.32
C TRP A 165 2.06 -22.62 11.19
N VAL A 166 2.03 -22.06 9.98
CA VAL A 166 1.95 -20.60 9.81
C VAL A 166 0.58 -20.04 10.23
N ARG A 167 -0.48 -20.86 10.19
CA ARG A 167 -1.82 -20.55 10.73
C ARG A 167 -1.79 -20.42 12.25
N ASP A 168 -1.12 -21.33 12.94
CA ASP A 168 -1.24 -21.52 14.39
C ASP A 168 -0.08 -20.92 15.19
N ALA A 169 1.11 -20.85 14.61
CA ALA A 169 2.28 -20.30 15.26
C ALA A 169 2.07 -18.83 15.59
N ARG A 170 2.61 -18.41 16.74
CA ARG A 170 2.51 -17.04 17.24
C ARG A 170 3.90 -16.48 17.46
N HIS A 171 4.07 -15.20 17.13
CA HIS A 171 5.31 -14.49 17.39
C HIS A 171 5.51 -14.27 18.90
N PRO A 172 6.68 -14.57 19.48
CA PRO A 172 6.86 -14.59 20.93
C PRO A 172 6.70 -13.22 21.61
N LYS A 173 7.00 -12.12 20.90
CA LYS A 173 6.84 -10.76 21.44
C LYS A 173 5.43 -10.20 21.29
N PHE A 174 4.75 -10.51 20.19
CA PHE A 174 3.49 -9.86 19.82
C PHE A 174 2.28 -10.74 20.11
N GLU A 175 2.49 -12.03 20.36
CA GLU A 175 1.45 -13.02 20.67
C GLU A 175 0.36 -13.12 19.58
N ARG A 176 0.74 -12.82 18.34
CA ARG A 176 -0.13 -12.83 17.14
C ARG A 176 0.40 -13.78 16.08
N PRO A 177 -0.46 -14.28 15.18
CA PRO A 177 -0.01 -15.05 14.03
C PRO A 177 1.06 -14.30 13.24
N TYR A 178 2.07 -15.01 12.73
CA TYR A 178 3.10 -14.38 11.89
C TYR A 178 2.50 -13.67 10.67
N THR A 179 1.43 -14.23 10.10
CA THR A 179 0.68 -13.65 8.96
C THR A 179 -0.03 -12.33 9.28
N GLU A 180 -0.20 -12.00 10.56
CA GLU A 180 -0.76 -10.70 10.99
C GLU A 180 0.33 -9.63 11.23
N LEU A 181 1.60 -10.02 11.23
CA LEU A 181 2.74 -9.15 11.52
C LEU A 181 3.39 -8.62 10.24
N VAL A 182 2.53 -8.26 9.31
CA VAL A 182 2.84 -7.64 8.03
C VAL A 182 2.89 -6.12 8.18
N TYR A 183 3.66 -5.45 7.32
CA TYR A 183 3.71 -3.99 7.32
C TYR A 183 2.56 -3.44 6.49
N GLN A 184 1.58 -2.83 7.17
CA GLN A 184 0.43 -2.18 6.52
C GLN A 184 0.82 -1.21 5.39
N PRO A 185 1.86 -0.35 5.52
CA PRO A 185 2.33 0.48 4.41
C PRO A 185 2.74 -0.33 3.17
N GLN A 186 3.33 -1.50 3.35
CA GLN A 186 3.76 -2.35 2.24
C GLN A 186 2.59 -3.04 1.53
N LEU A 187 1.52 -3.40 2.27
CA LEU A 187 0.28 -3.90 1.66
C LEU A 187 -0.43 -2.83 0.83
N GLU A 188 -0.33 -1.57 1.24
CA GLU A 188 -0.83 -0.44 0.44
C GLU A 188 0.02 -0.24 -0.81
N LEU A 189 1.34 -0.33 -0.69
CA LEU A 189 2.25 -0.23 -1.81
C LEU A 189 2.00 -1.34 -2.84
N LEU A 190 1.91 -2.60 -2.42
CA LEU A 190 1.62 -3.72 -3.31
C LEU A 190 0.31 -3.48 -4.09
N ARG A 191 -0.76 -3.10 -3.40
CA ARG A 191 -2.05 -2.78 -4.05
C ARG A 191 -1.96 -1.57 -4.98
N HIS A 192 -1.17 -0.56 -4.63
CA HIS A 192 -0.96 0.60 -5.48
C HIS A 192 -0.22 0.23 -6.76
N LEU A 193 0.81 -0.62 -6.68
CA LEU A 193 1.51 -1.12 -7.86
C LEU A 193 0.60 -2.00 -8.71
N GLU A 194 -0.11 -2.97 -8.13
CA GLU A 194 -1.08 -3.82 -8.84
C GLU A 194 -2.15 -3.01 -9.59
N ALA A 195 -2.62 -1.92 -9.00
CA ALA A 195 -3.60 -1.03 -9.63
C ALA A 195 -3.02 -0.20 -10.79
N ASN A 196 -1.69 -0.06 -10.86
CA ASN A 196 -0.97 0.68 -11.90
C ASN A 196 -0.19 -0.24 -12.84
N GLY A 197 -0.47 -1.54 -12.78
CA GLY A 197 -0.02 -2.59 -13.72
C GLY A 197 1.48 -2.72 -13.79
#